data_AF-A0A938SRF5-F1
#
_entry.id   AF-A0A938SRF5-F1
#
_cell.length_a   1.000
_cell.length_b   1.000
_cell.length_c   1.000
_cell.angle_alpha   90.00
_cell.angle_beta   90.00
_cell.angle_gamma   90.00
#
_symmetry.space_group_name_H-M   'P 1'
#
loop_
_entity.id
_entity.type
_entity.pdbx_description
1 polymer ?
#
loop_
_entity_poly.entity_id
_entity_poly.type
_entity_poly.pdbx_seq_one_letter_code
_entity_poly.pdbx_strand_id
1 'polypeptide(L)'
;MGPRLAACYRGSFRGQDAGWRDGSPYGSWGWKGEPRSLDDGRTHMTLRTPHGREVTVTGSAMLGPTPVVPSVGPAKPIRFDLVTGGKHRVEGVPVQVAGRPNPLQFYQLRLHGKSLPLDLFPLRGHKGIRTADLSLDAWVMGGSHLLRIEHKALRACELLCPETAGLPDSGSVTQFFCAGEHEYEHTFERDGVNYMVTIQTESLSENLYADTYKELLDHAREVQGLTHLWRDEAGKCLSMLDLQRYARELHVHAYHMIGNGGLVIRTQTIFELVGHG
;
A
#
# COMPACT_ATOMS: atom_id res chain seq x y z
N MET A 1 24.53 -24.51 6.04
CA MET A 1 23.48 -24.85 5.06
C MET A 1 22.37 -23.82 5.20
N GLY A 2 22.29 -22.84 4.30
CA GLY A 2 21.22 -21.82 4.28
C GLY A 2 20.04 -22.26 3.40
N PRO A 3 18.86 -21.66 3.55
CA PRO A 3 17.67 -22.06 2.80
C PRO A 3 17.82 -21.70 1.32
N ARG A 4 17.54 -22.67 0.45
CA ARG A 4 17.44 -22.46 -1.00
C ARG A 4 16.06 -21.84 -1.30
N LEU A 5 16.05 -20.58 -1.74
CA LEU A 5 14.89 -19.95 -2.36
C LEU A 5 14.64 -20.63 -3.72
N ALA A 6 13.54 -21.37 -3.82
CA ALA A 6 13.05 -21.86 -5.11
C ALA A 6 12.15 -20.78 -5.72
N ALA A 7 12.62 -20.13 -6.79
CA ALA A 7 11.80 -19.25 -7.61
C ALA A 7 11.16 -20.07 -8.76
N CYS A 8 9.84 -20.00 -8.88
CA CYS A 8 9.11 -20.57 -10.02
C CYS A 8 9.10 -19.56 -11.18
N TYR A 9 9.68 -19.93 -12.32
CA TYR A 9 9.67 -19.14 -13.56
C TYR A 9 8.70 -19.77 -14.57
N ARG A 10 7.92 -18.95 -15.26
CA ARG A 10 7.12 -19.36 -16.44
C ARG A 10 7.66 -18.65 -17.68
N GLY A 11 7.93 -19.40 -18.74
CA GLY A 11 8.23 -18.86 -20.07
C GLY A 11 7.43 -19.59 -21.14
N SER A 12 7.13 -18.90 -22.26
CA SER A 12 6.55 -19.51 -23.46
C SER A 12 7.49 -19.28 -24.64
N PHE A 13 7.77 -20.32 -25.42
CA PHE A 13 8.60 -20.26 -26.62
C PHE A 13 7.77 -19.90 -27.87
N ARG A 14 8.18 -18.85 -28.61
CA ARG A 14 7.83 -18.66 -30.03
C ARG A 14 8.99 -17.99 -30.77
N GLY A 15 9.57 -18.68 -31.75
CA GLY A 15 10.53 -18.10 -32.69
C GLY A 15 11.91 -17.79 -32.11
N GLN A 16 12.84 -17.35 -32.99
CA GLN A 16 14.27 -17.15 -32.71
C GLN A 16 14.59 -16.00 -31.72
N ASP A 17 13.60 -15.34 -31.15
CA ASP A 17 13.76 -14.32 -30.11
C ASP A 17 13.14 -14.77 -28.79
N ALA A 18 13.96 -15.35 -27.91
CA ALA A 18 13.53 -15.76 -26.57
C ALA A 18 13.53 -14.56 -25.60
N GLY A 19 12.44 -13.81 -25.57
CA GLY A 19 12.19 -12.78 -24.54
C GLY A 19 11.65 -13.40 -23.25
N TRP A 20 12.41 -13.34 -22.16
CA TRP A 20 11.94 -13.76 -20.83
C TRP A 20 11.42 -12.56 -20.04
N ARG A 21 10.25 -12.72 -19.41
CA ARG A 21 9.72 -11.76 -18.44
C ARG A 21 9.69 -12.44 -17.07
N ASP A 22 10.17 -11.76 -16.05
CA ASP A 22 9.92 -12.18 -14.69
C ASP A 22 8.47 -11.84 -14.29
N GLY A 23 7.90 -12.64 -13.38
CA GLY A 23 6.64 -12.32 -12.71
C GLY A 23 6.84 -11.44 -11.48
N SER A 24 7.95 -10.69 -11.44
CA SER A 24 8.37 -9.88 -10.29
C SER A 24 7.76 -8.48 -10.38
N PRO A 25 7.38 -7.84 -9.27
CA PRO A 25 6.88 -6.47 -9.25
C PRO A 25 7.98 -5.41 -9.52
N TYR A 26 9.25 -5.80 -9.69
CA TYR A 26 10.40 -4.91 -9.85
C TYR A 26 10.87 -4.72 -11.30
N GLY A 27 9.93 -4.54 -12.24
CA GLY A 27 10.21 -4.16 -13.62
C GLY A 27 10.83 -5.25 -14.50
N SER A 28 10.54 -5.21 -15.80
CA SER A 28 11.04 -6.16 -16.78
C SER A 28 12.51 -5.91 -17.10
N TRP A 29 13.39 -6.85 -16.78
CA TRP A 29 14.80 -6.82 -17.19
C TRP A 29 15.02 -7.77 -18.37
N GLY A 30 15.61 -7.26 -19.45
CA GLY A 30 16.00 -8.07 -20.60
C GLY A 30 17.26 -8.88 -20.27
N TRP A 31 17.12 -10.19 -20.18
CA TRP A 31 18.25 -11.09 -19.96
C TRP A 31 18.74 -11.65 -21.30
N LYS A 32 20.06 -11.69 -21.49
CA LYS A 32 20.70 -12.39 -22.62
C LYS A 32 21.43 -13.61 -22.09
N GLY A 33 21.06 -14.79 -22.57
CA GLY A 33 21.75 -16.04 -22.29
C GLY A 33 21.34 -17.09 -23.32
N GLU A 34 22.30 -17.90 -23.76
CA GLU A 34 22.03 -19.05 -24.62
C GLU A 34 21.83 -20.29 -23.75
N PRO A 35 20.67 -20.97 -23.86
CA PRO A 35 20.47 -22.22 -23.14
C PRO A 35 21.41 -23.31 -23.69
N ARG A 36 22.04 -24.08 -22.80
CA ARG A 36 22.76 -25.29 -23.16
C ARG A 36 22.04 -26.49 -22.55
N SER A 37 21.61 -27.41 -23.40
CA SER A 37 21.09 -28.70 -22.96
C SER A 37 22.25 -29.52 -22.39
N LEU A 38 22.04 -30.13 -21.24
CA LEU A 38 22.90 -31.19 -20.74
C LEU A 38 22.35 -32.55 -21.19
N ASP A 39 23.23 -33.54 -21.24
CA ASP A 39 22.89 -34.91 -21.63
C ASP A 39 21.92 -35.61 -20.65
N ASP A 40 21.68 -35.02 -19.48
CA ASP A 40 20.77 -35.55 -18.44
C ASP A 40 19.32 -35.02 -18.56
N GLY A 41 18.99 -34.34 -19.66
CA GLY A 41 17.66 -33.77 -19.88
C GLY A 41 17.38 -32.50 -19.07
N ARG A 42 18.37 -31.97 -18.34
CA ARG A 42 18.28 -30.66 -17.69
C ARG A 42 18.83 -29.57 -18.60
N THR A 43 18.23 -28.40 -18.51
CA THR A 43 18.76 -27.21 -19.19
C THR A 43 19.56 -26.39 -18.18
N HIS A 44 20.81 -26.11 -18.53
CA HIS A 44 21.65 -25.15 -17.81
C HIS A 44 21.56 -23.80 -18.51
N MET A 45 21.35 -22.75 -17.72
CA MET A 45 21.42 -21.38 -18.22
C MET A 45 22.26 -20.54 -17.29
N THR A 46 23.30 -19.92 -17.83
CA THR A 46 24.10 -18.92 -17.12
C THR A 46 23.62 -17.54 -17.55
N LEU A 47 23.14 -16.77 -16.58
CA LEU A 47 22.65 -15.41 -16.74
C LEU A 47 23.68 -14.44 -16.19
N ARG A 48 23.97 -13.36 -16.92
CA ARG A 48 24.82 -12.28 -16.43
C ARG A 48 23.97 -11.07 -16.06
N THR A 49 24.12 -10.56 -14.84
CA THR A 49 23.42 -9.37 -14.36
C THR A 49 24.01 -8.09 -14.98
N PRO A 50 23.29 -6.96 -14.95
CA PRO A 50 23.82 -5.66 -15.40
C PRO A 50 25.10 -5.22 -14.68
N HIS A 51 25.33 -5.73 -13.47
CA HIS A 51 26.53 -5.46 -12.67
C HIS A 51 27.63 -6.52 -12.85
N GLY A 52 27.55 -7.34 -13.91
CA GLY A 52 28.59 -8.30 -14.28
C GLY A 52 28.64 -9.58 -13.42
N ARG A 53 27.64 -9.85 -12.59
CA ARG A 53 27.56 -11.11 -11.82
C ARG A 53 26.95 -12.21 -12.65
N GLU A 54 27.53 -13.41 -12.62
CA GLU A 54 26.98 -14.59 -13.28
C GLU A 54 26.17 -15.44 -12.30
N VAL A 55 25.00 -15.89 -12.74
CA VAL A 55 24.08 -16.75 -11.98
C VAL A 55 23.69 -17.93 -12.86
N THR A 56 23.95 -19.14 -12.39
CA THR A 56 23.55 -20.37 -13.10
C THR A 56 22.24 -20.89 -12.54
N VAL A 57 21.28 -21.14 -13.42
CA VAL A 57 19.98 -21.72 -13.10
C VAL A 57 19.84 -23.06 -13.83
N THR A 58 19.42 -24.09 -13.11
CA THR A 58 19.17 -25.43 -13.65
C THR A 58 17.67 -25.73 -13.50
N GLY A 59 17.00 -26.05 -14.60
CA GLY A 59 15.57 -26.37 -14.63
C GLY A 59 15.26 -27.65 -15.41
N SER A 60 14.18 -28.33 -15.03
CA SER A 60 13.59 -29.46 -15.76
C SER A 60 12.29 -29.01 -16.41
N ALA A 61 12.12 -29.24 -17.71
CA ALA A 61 10.87 -28.95 -18.40
C ALA A 61 9.80 -29.99 -18.00
N MET A 62 8.81 -29.58 -17.21
CA MET A 62 7.65 -30.41 -16.85
C MET A 62 6.45 -30.00 -17.71
N LEU A 63 6.03 -30.88 -18.62
CA LEU A 63 4.75 -30.81 -19.32
C LEU A 63 3.72 -31.61 -18.49
N GLY A 64 2.78 -30.92 -17.81
CA GLY A 64 1.72 -31.54 -17.00
C GLY A 64 0.76 -30.52 -16.37
N PRO A 65 -0.49 -30.91 -16.02
CA PRO A 65 -1.65 -30.01 -15.99
C PRO A 65 -1.70 -29.06 -14.79
N THR A 66 -2.49 -27.98 -14.97
CA THR A 66 -2.71 -26.81 -14.12
C THR A 66 -2.81 -27.09 -12.61
N PRO A 67 -2.10 -26.34 -11.74
CA PRO A 67 -2.23 -26.49 -10.30
C PRO A 67 -3.48 -25.77 -9.78
N VAL A 68 -4.20 -26.46 -8.90
CA VAL A 68 -5.26 -25.92 -8.04
C VAL A 68 -4.64 -24.89 -7.09
N VAL A 69 -5.22 -23.68 -7.04
CA VAL A 69 -4.81 -22.61 -6.12
C VAL A 69 -5.29 -22.99 -4.72
N PRO A 70 -4.43 -23.07 -3.69
CA PRO A 70 -4.89 -23.26 -2.32
C PRO A 70 -5.59 -21.99 -1.83
N SER A 71 -6.78 -22.15 -1.25
CA SER A 71 -7.51 -21.08 -0.59
C SER A 71 -6.68 -20.54 0.59
N VAL A 72 -6.22 -19.30 0.48
CA VAL A 72 -5.61 -18.58 1.60
C VAL A 72 -6.74 -18.28 2.60
N GLY A 73 -6.69 -18.89 3.78
CA GLY A 73 -7.60 -18.57 4.88
C GLY A 73 -7.44 -17.10 5.31
N PRO A 74 -8.44 -16.53 6.02
CA PRO A 74 -8.40 -15.13 6.41
C PRO A 74 -7.12 -14.85 7.24
N ALA A 75 -6.38 -13.82 6.84
CA ALA A 75 -5.30 -13.28 7.66
C ALA A 75 -5.86 -12.92 9.04
N LYS A 76 -5.16 -13.29 10.11
CA LYS A 76 -5.55 -12.87 11.46
C LYS A 76 -5.53 -11.34 11.49
N PRO A 77 -6.63 -10.66 11.86
CA PRO A 77 -6.58 -9.23 12.12
C PRO A 77 -5.59 -9.00 13.27
N ILE A 78 -4.66 -8.07 13.08
CA ILE A 78 -3.91 -7.54 14.21
C ILE A 78 -4.94 -6.83 15.09
N ARG A 79 -5.30 -7.46 16.22
CA ARG A 79 -5.89 -6.72 17.33
C ARG A 79 -4.80 -5.83 17.89
N PHE A 80 -4.81 -4.57 17.48
CA PHE A 80 -4.38 -3.53 18.41
C PHE A 80 -5.48 -3.48 19.47
N ASP A 81 -5.17 -3.95 20.68
CA ASP A 81 -6.05 -3.71 21.81
C ASP A 81 -6.19 -2.19 21.94
N LEU A 82 -7.33 -1.66 21.48
CA LEU A 82 -7.77 -0.26 21.59
C LEU A 82 -7.94 0.20 23.06
N VAL A 83 -7.56 -0.64 24.03
CA VAL A 83 -7.63 -0.37 25.46
C VAL A 83 -6.39 -0.95 26.13
N THR A 84 -5.23 -0.35 25.89
CA THR A 84 -4.32 -0.01 27.00
C THR A 84 -3.56 1.24 26.63
N GLY A 85 -4.11 2.38 27.05
CA GLY A 85 -3.30 3.39 27.70
C GLY A 85 -2.60 2.73 28.90
N GLY A 86 -1.56 1.95 28.63
CA GLY A 86 -0.68 1.41 29.64
C GLY A 86 -0.09 2.60 30.39
N LYS A 87 -0.29 2.63 31.70
CA LYS A 87 0.21 3.63 32.64
C LYS A 87 1.74 3.59 32.78
N HIS A 88 2.45 3.68 31.67
CA HIS A 88 3.86 4.03 31.62
C HIS A 88 4.00 5.15 30.60
N ARG A 89 3.69 6.37 31.07
CA ARG A 89 4.20 7.60 30.47
C ARG A 89 5.72 7.53 30.54
N VAL A 90 6.34 6.95 29.52
CA VAL A 90 7.75 7.19 29.26
C VAL A 90 7.81 8.62 28.77
N GLU A 91 8.29 9.53 29.63
CA GLU A 91 8.56 10.92 29.27
C GLU A 91 9.72 10.97 28.28
N GLY A 92 9.45 10.59 27.02
CA GLY A 92 10.30 10.96 25.90
C GLY A 92 10.02 12.42 25.57
N VAL A 93 11.05 13.25 25.56
CA VAL A 93 10.93 14.62 25.07
C VAL A 93 10.55 14.53 23.58
N PRO A 94 9.43 15.13 23.15
CA PRO A 94 9.07 15.14 21.74
C PRO A 94 10.19 15.80 20.95
N VAL A 95 10.60 15.16 19.86
CA VAL A 95 11.61 15.70 18.94
C VAL A 95 10.99 16.90 18.22
N GLN A 96 11.10 18.09 18.80
CA GLN A 96 10.83 19.35 18.14
C GLN A 96 12.13 19.91 17.59
N VAL A 97 12.29 19.87 16.26
CA VAL A 97 13.31 20.68 15.61
C VAL A 97 12.86 22.14 15.73
N ALA A 98 13.64 22.95 16.44
CA ALA A 98 13.31 24.35 16.71
C ALA A 98 12.98 25.12 15.40
N GLY A 99 11.82 25.78 15.38
CA GLY A 99 11.39 26.66 14.28
C GLY A 99 10.46 26.03 13.23
N ARG A 100 10.08 24.74 13.35
CA ARG A 100 9.06 24.14 12.47
C ARG A 100 7.67 24.15 13.11
N PRO A 101 6.63 24.60 12.38
CA PRO A 101 5.27 24.54 12.88
C PRO A 101 4.83 23.08 13.09
N ASN A 102 3.94 22.86 14.05
CA ASN A 102 3.50 21.54 14.46
C ASN A 102 2.89 20.77 13.26
N PRO A 103 3.52 19.68 12.77
CA PRO A 103 3.06 18.97 11.59
C PRO A 103 1.65 18.39 11.76
N LEU A 104 1.20 18.19 13.00
CA LEU A 104 -0.15 17.71 13.35
C LEU A 104 -1.28 18.58 12.78
N GLN A 105 -1.05 19.88 12.60
CA GLN A 105 -2.10 20.81 12.19
C GLN A 105 -2.29 20.90 10.67
N PHE A 106 -1.41 20.29 9.88
CA PHE A 106 -1.42 20.51 8.43
C PHE A 106 -2.07 19.38 7.64
N TYR A 107 -2.24 18.20 8.23
CA TYR A 107 -2.89 17.11 7.52
C TYR A 107 -4.39 17.30 7.51
N GLN A 108 -4.97 17.13 6.33
CA GLN A 108 -6.40 17.18 6.10
C GLN A 108 -6.83 15.90 5.41
N LEU A 109 -7.99 15.40 5.83
CA LEU A 109 -8.75 14.44 5.06
C LEU A 109 -9.85 15.19 4.32
N ARG A 110 -10.01 14.88 3.03
CA ARG A 110 -11.03 15.44 2.16
C ARG A 110 -11.78 14.30 1.46
N LEU A 111 -13.11 14.38 1.49
CA LEU A 111 -13.97 13.52 0.68
C LEU A 111 -14.57 14.35 -0.46
N HIS A 112 -14.43 13.86 -1.68
CA HIS A 112 -15.05 14.43 -2.86
C HIS A 112 -16.04 13.45 -3.48
N GLY A 113 -17.24 13.92 -3.83
CA GLY A 113 -18.27 13.15 -4.54
C GLY A 113 -18.02 13.05 -6.05
N LYS A 114 -16.78 13.31 -6.49
CA LYS A 114 -16.34 13.24 -7.89
C LYS A 114 -14.86 12.83 -7.95
N SER A 115 -14.42 12.38 -9.12
CA SER A 115 -12.99 12.10 -9.36
C SER A 115 -12.13 13.36 -9.28
N LEU A 116 -10.94 13.20 -8.69
CA LEU A 116 -9.87 14.19 -8.73
C LEU A 116 -8.91 13.90 -9.90
N PRO A 117 -8.40 14.92 -10.60
CA PRO A 117 -7.36 14.74 -11.62
C PRO A 117 -6.06 14.22 -11.00
N LEU A 118 -5.52 13.13 -11.54
CA LEU A 118 -4.37 12.43 -10.98
C LEU A 118 -3.04 13.17 -11.17
N ASP A 119 -2.98 14.08 -12.14
CA ASP A 119 -1.82 14.92 -12.46
C ASP A 119 -1.52 16.00 -11.41
N LEU A 120 -2.47 16.25 -10.49
CA LEU A 120 -2.27 17.16 -9.36
C LEU A 120 -1.38 16.57 -8.26
N PHE A 121 -1.04 15.29 -8.35
CA PHE A 121 -0.47 14.54 -7.23
C PHE A 121 0.87 13.89 -7.58
N PRO A 122 1.86 13.91 -6.66
CA PRO A 122 3.15 13.25 -6.83
C PRO A 122 3.03 11.74 -6.54
N LEU A 123 2.23 11.02 -7.33
CA LEU A 123 1.91 9.61 -7.13
C LEU A 123 3.18 8.74 -7.13
N ARG A 124 3.28 7.81 -6.16
CA ARG A 124 4.46 6.94 -5.98
C ARG A 124 4.18 5.46 -6.22
N GLY A 125 2.94 5.05 -5.99
CA GLY A 125 2.50 3.68 -6.22
C GLY A 125 1.00 3.63 -6.37
N HIS A 126 0.51 2.54 -6.95
CA HIS A 126 -0.90 2.30 -7.22
C HIS A 126 -1.25 0.83 -6.93
N LYS A 127 -2.42 0.59 -6.35
CA LYS A 127 -2.99 -0.74 -6.15
C LYS A 127 -4.50 -0.64 -6.28
N GLY A 128 -5.10 -1.54 -7.04
CA GLY A 128 -6.54 -1.61 -7.22
C GLY A 128 -7.13 -2.91 -6.69
N ILE A 129 -8.30 -2.84 -6.06
CA ILE A 129 -9.09 -4.00 -5.63
C ILE A 129 -10.54 -3.85 -6.13
N ARG A 130 -11.25 -4.98 -6.31
CA ARG A 130 -12.63 -4.96 -6.81
C ARG A 130 -13.47 -6.11 -6.27
N THR A 131 -14.72 -5.82 -5.91
CA THR A 131 -15.78 -6.82 -5.74
C THR A 131 -16.54 -6.99 -7.06
N ALA A 132 -17.73 -7.60 -7.02
CA ALA A 132 -18.62 -7.62 -8.18
C ALA A 132 -19.15 -6.22 -8.52
N ASP A 133 -19.37 -5.40 -7.49
CA ASP A 133 -20.13 -4.15 -7.60
C ASP A 133 -19.31 -2.89 -7.24
N LEU A 134 -18.23 -3.04 -6.47
CA LEU A 134 -17.33 -1.96 -6.06
C LEU A 134 -15.98 -2.12 -6.73
N SER A 135 -15.37 -1.01 -7.12
CA SER A 135 -13.93 -0.97 -7.44
C SER A 135 -13.25 0.19 -6.73
N LEU A 136 -12.07 -0.09 -6.17
CA LEU A 136 -11.25 0.89 -5.48
C LEU A 136 -9.87 0.92 -6.09
N ASP A 137 -9.43 2.11 -6.48
CA ASP A 137 -8.04 2.41 -6.78
C ASP A 137 -7.43 3.19 -5.61
N ALA A 138 -6.27 2.76 -5.14
CA ALA A 138 -5.51 3.47 -4.13
C ALA A 138 -4.16 3.91 -4.69
N TRP A 139 -3.77 5.14 -4.37
CA TRP A 139 -2.45 5.66 -4.64
C TRP A 139 -1.78 6.12 -3.35
N VAL A 140 -0.49 5.80 -3.25
CA VAL A 140 0.35 6.23 -2.12
C VAL A 140 1.28 7.36 -2.56
N MET A 141 1.52 8.29 -1.65
CA MET A 141 2.38 9.46 -1.81
C MET A 141 3.20 9.66 -0.53
N GLY A 142 4.09 10.66 -0.50
CA GLY A 142 4.85 11.03 0.70
C GLY A 142 3.94 11.58 1.79
N GLY A 143 3.62 10.76 2.79
CA GLY A 143 2.77 11.12 3.92
C GLY A 143 1.30 11.25 3.54
N SER A 144 0.88 10.73 2.39
CA SER A 144 -0.43 11.01 1.82
C SER A 144 -0.94 9.81 1.05
N HIS A 145 -2.25 9.79 0.82
CA HIS A 145 -2.87 8.82 -0.08
C HIS A 145 -4.08 9.43 -0.78
N LEU A 146 -4.44 8.83 -1.91
CA LEU A 146 -5.67 9.09 -2.64
C LEU A 146 -6.38 7.75 -2.82
N LEU A 147 -7.64 7.66 -2.42
CA LEU A 147 -8.52 6.55 -2.73
C LEU A 147 -9.56 7.03 -3.74
N ARG A 148 -9.89 6.20 -4.71
CA ARG A 148 -11.03 6.43 -5.61
C ARG A 148 -11.92 5.21 -5.58
N ILE A 149 -13.18 5.39 -5.20
CA ILE A 149 -14.22 4.38 -5.27
C ILE A 149 -15.08 4.61 -6.52
N GLU A 150 -15.42 3.53 -7.21
CA GLU A 150 -16.42 3.55 -8.28
C GLU A 150 -17.50 2.51 -8.01
N HIS A 151 -18.76 2.94 -8.12
CA HIS A 151 -19.96 2.11 -8.04
C HIS A 151 -21.08 2.75 -8.86
N LYS A 152 -21.67 2.03 -9.84
CA LYS A 152 -22.68 2.60 -10.75
C LYS A 152 -22.18 3.92 -11.38
N ALA A 153 -22.84 5.05 -11.05
CA ALA A 153 -22.46 6.38 -11.52
C ALA A 153 -21.56 7.13 -10.52
N LEU A 154 -21.44 6.64 -9.28
CA LEU A 154 -20.57 7.22 -8.26
C LEU A 154 -19.11 7.09 -8.68
N ARG A 155 -18.40 8.22 -8.55
CA ARG A 155 -16.94 8.26 -8.53
C ARG A 155 -16.49 9.17 -7.40
N ALA A 156 -16.28 8.65 -6.22
CA ALA A 156 -15.85 9.46 -5.07
C ALA A 156 -14.37 9.27 -4.79
N CYS A 157 -13.75 10.29 -4.20
CA CYS A 157 -12.34 10.30 -3.82
C CYS A 157 -12.17 10.68 -2.35
N GLU A 158 -11.41 9.87 -1.61
CA GLU A 158 -10.82 10.28 -0.33
C GLU A 158 -9.38 10.72 -0.59
N LEU A 159 -9.00 11.88 -0.08
CA LEU A 159 -7.63 12.38 -0.14
C LEU A 159 -7.18 12.74 1.26
N LEU A 160 -6.12 12.09 1.73
CA LEU A 160 -5.37 12.51 2.90
C LEU A 160 -4.05 13.11 2.44
N CYS A 161 -3.83 14.39 2.75
CA CYS A 161 -2.59 15.07 2.43
C CYS A 161 -2.28 16.22 3.40
N PRO A 162 -1.03 16.71 3.46
CA PRO A 162 -0.77 18.05 3.98
C PRO A 162 -1.63 19.06 3.21
N GLU A 163 -1.98 20.16 3.85
CA GLU A 163 -2.79 21.22 3.25
C GLU A 163 -2.26 21.57 1.85
N THR A 164 -3.10 21.34 0.85
CA THR A 164 -2.76 21.55 -0.56
C THR A 164 -3.55 22.74 -1.07
N ALA A 165 -2.84 23.82 -1.37
CA ALA A 165 -3.38 24.90 -2.17
C ALA A 165 -3.74 24.37 -3.58
N GLY A 166 -4.88 24.78 -4.11
CA GLY A 166 -5.25 24.52 -5.52
C GLY A 166 -6.03 23.23 -5.79
N LEU A 167 -6.52 22.53 -4.76
CA LEU A 167 -7.52 21.49 -4.98
C LEU A 167 -8.88 22.09 -5.36
N PRO A 168 -9.65 21.46 -6.27
CA PRO A 168 -10.97 21.95 -6.63
C PRO A 168 -11.96 21.84 -5.47
N ASP A 169 -12.60 22.95 -5.08
CA ASP A 169 -13.68 22.91 -4.06
C ASP A 169 -14.96 22.26 -4.59
N SER A 170 -15.16 22.33 -5.91
CA SER A 170 -16.32 21.71 -6.57
C SER A 170 -16.39 20.21 -6.28
N GLY A 171 -17.55 19.74 -5.81
CA GLY A 171 -17.75 18.33 -5.45
C GLY A 171 -17.11 17.93 -4.12
N SER A 172 -16.62 18.87 -3.31
CA SER A 172 -16.26 18.62 -1.91
C SER A 172 -17.50 18.20 -1.12
N VAL A 173 -17.38 17.12 -0.36
CA VAL A 173 -18.41 16.58 0.54
C VAL A 173 -18.08 16.95 1.97
N THR A 174 -16.84 16.70 2.38
CA THR A 174 -16.32 17.09 3.70
C THR A 174 -14.83 17.35 3.66
N GLN A 175 -14.37 18.14 4.61
CA GLN A 175 -12.97 18.40 4.87
C GLN A 175 -12.78 18.64 6.37
N PHE A 176 -11.78 17.99 6.95
CA PHE A 176 -11.39 18.25 8.34
C PHE A 176 -9.90 18.00 8.54
N PHE A 177 -9.34 18.69 9.52
CA PHE A 177 -7.96 18.48 9.94
C PHE A 177 -7.83 17.16 10.69
N CYS A 178 -6.76 16.42 10.42
CA CYS A 178 -6.50 15.11 11.03
C CYS A 178 -5.98 15.20 12.47
N ALA A 179 -5.87 16.39 13.07
CA ALA A 179 -5.35 16.56 14.42
C ALA A 179 -6.25 15.88 15.46
N GLY A 180 -5.70 14.93 16.22
CA GLY A 180 -6.44 14.16 17.23
C GLY A 180 -7.13 12.93 16.65
N GLU A 181 -8.33 12.65 17.15
CA GLU A 181 -9.17 11.52 16.75
C GLU A 181 -10.44 12.04 16.09
N HIS A 182 -10.79 11.46 14.94
CA HIS A 182 -11.99 11.81 14.19
C HIS A 182 -12.68 10.55 13.70
N GLU A 183 -14.01 10.59 13.71
CA GLU A 183 -14.86 9.60 13.07
C GLU A 183 -15.87 10.35 12.22
N TYR A 184 -16.02 9.91 10.97
CA TYR A 184 -16.92 10.55 10.03
C TYR A 184 -17.59 9.51 9.12
N GLU A 185 -18.88 9.69 8.92
CA GLU A 185 -19.71 8.85 8.06
C GLU A 185 -20.44 9.72 7.03
N HIS A 186 -20.60 9.17 5.82
CA HIS A 186 -21.37 9.79 4.76
C HIS A 186 -22.04 8.74 3.87
N THR A 187 -23.31 8.94 3.57
CA THR A 187 -24.06 8.08 2.65
C THR A 187 -24.26 8.78 1.32
N PHE A 188 -23.74 8.18 0.24
CA PHE A 188 -24.08 8.53 -1.13
C PHE A 188 -25.43 7.89 -1.49
N GLU A 189 -26.53 8.51 -1.01
CA GLU A 189 -27.88 7.95 -1.08
C GLU A 189 -28.31 7.48 -2.48
N ARG A 190 -27.96 8.25 -3.51
CA ARG A 190 -28.33 7.96 -4.92
C ARG A 190 -27.69 6.68 -5.44
N ASP A 191 -26.51 6.35 -4.94
CA ASP A 191 -25.71 5.23 -5.42
C ASP A 191 -25.82 4.02 -4.48
N GLY A 192 -26.24 4.23 -3.23
CA GLY A 192 -26.36 3.20 -2.21
C GLY A 192 -25.00 2.81 -1.64
N VAL A 193 -24.11 3.77 -1.40
CA VAL A 193 -22.78 3.55 -0.85
C VAL A 193 -22.62 4.32 0.46
N ASN A 194 -22.24 3.63 1.52
CA ASN A 194 -21.78 4.23 2.77
C ASN A 194 -20.26 4.38 2.72
N TYR A 195 -19.80 5.55 3.12
CA TYR A 195 -18.41 5.89 3.39
C TYR A 195 -18.25 6.10 4.90
N MET A 196 -17.26 5.46 5.48
CA MET A 196 -16.90 5.63 6.88
C MET A 196 -15.38 5.79 6.96
N VAL A 197 -14.92 6.73 7.78
CA VAL A 197 -13.50 6.87 8.08
C VAL A 197 -13.28 7.15 9.56
N THR A 198 -12.32 6.44 10.15
CA THR A 198 -11.74 6.78 11.44
C THR A 198 -10.32 7.26 11.23
N ILE A 199 -9.93 8.36 11.89
CA ILE A 199 -8.59 8.93 11.87
C ILE A 199 -8.06 8.96 13.28
N GLN A 200 -6.80 8.55 13.46
CA GLN A 200 -6.07 8.72 14.69
C GLN A 200 -4.68 9.26 14.39
N THR A 201 -4.35 10.40 14.98
CA THR A 201 -3.06 11.05 14.80
C THR A 201 -2.33 11.20 16.13
N GLU A 202 -1.07 10.82 16.17
CA GLU A 202 -0.22 10.89 17.36
C GLU A 202 1.22 11.28 17.04
N SER A 203 1.94 11.75 18.05
CA SER A 203 3.39 11.94 18.02
C SER A 203 4.05 10.92 18.93
N LEU A 204 4.96 10.13 18.37
CA LEU A 204 5.71 9.10 19.08
C LEU A 204 7.07 9.63 19.55
N SER A 205 7.59 9.05 20.63
CA SER A 205 9.00 9.21 21.00
C SER A 205 9.90 8.56 19.95
N GLU A 206 11.17 8.95 19.88
CA GLU A 206 12.11 8.45 18.86
C GLU A 206 12.22 6.91 18.85
N ASN A 207 12.35 6.30 20.03
CA ASN A 207 12.45 4.84 20.16
C ASN A 207 11.15 4.16 19.68
N LEU A 208 10.00 4.67 20.13
CA LEU A 208 8.70 4.10 19.76
C LEU A 208 8.44 4.26 18.26
N TYR A 209 8.76 5.41 17.67
CA TYR A 209 8.70 5.64 16.24
C TYR A 209 9.57 4.65 15.46
N ALA A 210 10.82 4.44 15.90
CA ALA A 210 11.74 3.52 15.24
C ALA A 210 11.26 2.06 15.27
N ASP A 211 10.61 1.64 16.35
CA ASP A 211 10.06 0.29 16.51
C ASP A 211 8.76 0.13 15.72
N THR A 212 7.81 1.07 15.82
CA THR A 212 6.59 1.10 15.01
C THR A 212 6.91 1.10 13.51
N TYR A 213 7.96 1.81 13.08
CA TYR A 213 8.41 1.82 11.69
C TYR A 213 8.85 0.44 11.20
N LYS A 214 9.54 -0.34 12.04
CA LYS A 214 9.96 -1.71 11.68
C LYS A 214 8.74 -2.64 11.62
N GLU A 215 7.86 -2.56 12.61
CA GLU A 215 6.64 -3.37 12.67
C GLU A 215 5.75 -3.13 11.46
N LEU A 216 5.53 -1.86 11.07
CA LEU A 216 4.73 -1.54 9.89
C LEU A 216 5.40 -1.99 8.58
N LEU A 217 6.72 -1.99 8.51
CA LEU A 217 7.43 -2.55 7.35
C LEU A 217 7.28 -4.07 7.25
N ASP A 218 7.36 -4.77 8.37
CA ASP A 218 7.17 -6.22 8.41
C ASP A 218 5.73 -6.57 8.06
N HIS A 219 4.77 -5.86 8.67
CA HIS A 219 3.35 -5.99 8.34
C HIS A 219 3.06 -5.74 6.85
N ALA A 220 3.63 -4.67 6.27
CA ALA A 220 3.47 -4.38 4.85
C ALA A 220 3.96 -5.52 3.94
N ARG A 221 5.01 -6.24 4.33
CA ARG A 221 5.50 -7.40 3.59
C ARG A 221 4.54 -8.58 3.72
N GLU A 222 4.02 -8.82 4.92
CA GLU A 222 3.08 -9.90 5.20
C GLU A 222 1.78 -9.76 4.40
N VAL A 223 1.21 -8.55 4.35
CA VAL A 223 -0.06 -8.27 3.64
C VAL A 223 0.12 -7.83 2.19
N GLN A 224 1.37 -7.74 1.72
CA GLN A 224 1.70 -7.14 0.41
C GLN A 224 1.07 -5.75 0.23
N GLY A 225 1.21 -4.93 1.28
CA GLY A 225 0.69 -3.57 1.34
C GLY A 225 1.34 -2.65 0.31
N LEU A 226 0.59 -1.66 -0.18
CA LEU A 226 1.12 -0.63 -1.05
C LEU A 226 1.96 0.34 -0.21
N THR A 227 3.26 0.41 -0.45
CA THR A 227 4.17 1.22 0.37
C THR A 227 4.94 2.27 -0.41
N HIS A 228 5.26 3.37 0.25
CA HIS A 228 6.22 4.36 -0.18
C HIS A 228 7.16 4.68 0.99
N LEU A 229 8.46 4.50 0.76
CA LEU A 229 9.52 4.81 1.71
C LEU A 229 10.29 6.03 1.24
N TRP A 230 10.53 6.97 2.13
CA TRP A 230 11.42 8.10 1.87
C TRP A 230 12.15 8.52 3.13
N ARG A 231 12.98 9.56 3.00
CA ARG A 231 13.63 10.21 4.12
C ARG A 231 13.37 11.71 4.03
N ASP A 232 13.04 12.32 5.15
CA ASP A 232 13.10 13.76 5.33
C ASP A 232 14.39 14.12 6.10
N GLU A 233 14.53 15.39 6.49
CA GLU A 233 15.68 15.85 7.28
C GLU A 233 15.72 15.27 8.70
N ALA A 234 14.58 14.83 9.23
CA ALA A 234 14.46 14.30 10.58
C ALA A 234 14.65 12.79 10.64
N GLY A 235 14.37 12.05 9.56
CA GLY A 235 14.63 10.61 9.53
C GLY A 235 13.92 9.84 8.44
N LYS A 236 13.62 8.58 8.75
CA LYS A 236 12.91 7.65 7.85
C LYS A 236 11.42 7.92 7.93
N CYS A 237 10.76 7.86 6.78
CA CYS A 237 9.33 8.06 6.65
C CYS A 237 8.70 6.91 5.86
N LEU A 238 7.44 6.63 6.15
CA LEU A 238 6.67 5.52 5.57
C LEU A 238 5.25 6.00 5.24
N SER A 239 4.73 5.55 4.11
CA SER A 239 3.30 5.55 3.84
C SER A 239 2.94 4.16 3.36
N MET A 240 1.94 3.57 4.00
CA MET A 240 1.56 2.17 3.79
C MET A 240 0.05 2.07 3.74
N LEU A 241 -0.47 1.40 2.72
CA LEU A 241 -1.89 1.08 2.57
C LEU A 241 -2.07 -0.44 2.55
N ASP A 242 -2.84 -0.98 3.49
CA ASP A 242 -3.42 -2.31 3.40
C ASP A 242 -4.83 -2.24 2.82
N LEU A 243 -5.10 -3.07 1.83
CA LEU A 243 -6.31 -3.04 1.02
C LEU A 243 -7.01 -4.39 1.14
N GLN A 244 -8.16 -4.40 1.79
CA GLN A 244 -8.92 -5.61 2.08
C GLN A 244 -10.26 -5.58 1.38
N ARG A 245 -10.66 -6.74 0.89
CA ARG A 245 -11.88 -6.91 0.11
C ARG A 245 -12.80 -7.91 0.78
N TYR A 246 -14.03 -7.47 1.03
CA TYR A 246 -15.14 -8.31 1.46
C TYR A 246 -16.22 -8.37 0.38
N ALA A 247 -17.32 -9.08 0.64
CA ALA A 247 -18.36 -9.28 -0.37
C ALA A 247 -19.02 -7.97 -0.81
N ARG A 248 -19.32 -7.10 0.16
CA ARG A 248 -20.06 -5.84 -0.04
C ARG A 248 -19.28 -4.60 0.41
N GLU A 249 -18.04 -4.81 0.83
CA GLU A 249 -17.22 -3.77 1.44
C GLU A 249 -15.80 -3.79 0.89
N LEU A 250 -15.21 -2.61 0.79
CA LEU A 250 -13.79 -2.40 0.54
C LEU A 250 -13.20 -1.62 1.71
N HIS A 251 -12.18 -2.19 2.33
CA HIS A 251 -11.53 -1.63 3.51
C HIS A 251 -10.12 -1.18 3.15
N VAL A 252 -9.72 -0.01 3.64
CA VAL A 252 -8.37 0.51 3.50
C VAL A 252 -7.85 0.92 4.86
N HIS A 253 -6.74 0.32 5.29
CA HIS A 253 -5.98 0.78 6.45
C HIS A 253 -4.77 1.55 5.95
N ALA A 254 -4.67 2.83 6.30
CA ALA A 254 -3.54 3.68 5.94
C ALA A 254 -2.69 4.03 7.16
N TYR A 255 -1.38 4.00 6.97
CA TYR A 255 -0.39 4.43 7.96
C TYR A 255 0.58 5.40 7.31
N HIS A 256 0.70 6.61 7.84
CA HIS A 256 1.65 7.62 7.41
C HIS A 256 2.56 8.00 8.57
N MET A 257 3.83 7.61 8.49
CA MET A 257 4.87 7.96 9.45
C MET A 257 5.78 9.05 8.88
N ILE A 258 5.86 10.18 9.58
CA ILE A 258 6.69 11.33 9.22
C ILE A 258 7.77 11.49 10.30
N GLY A 259 9.03 11.48 9.88
CA GLY A 259 10.17 11.56 10.79
C GLY A 259 10.14 12.85 11.60
N ASN A 260 9.78 13.96 10.95
CA ASN A 260 9.63 15.24 11.63
C ASN A 260 8.52 15.18 12.71
N GLY A 261 8.91 15.32 13.98
CA GLY A 261 7.99 15.29 15.11
C GLY A 261 7.48 13.90 15.50
N GLY A 262 8.04 12.83 14.93
CA GLY A 262 7.62 11.45 15.19
C GLY A 262 6.14 11.21 14.89
N LEU A 263 5.61 11.91 13.87
CA LEU A 263 4.19 11.94 13.56
C LEU A 263 3.74 10.63 12.93
N VAL A 264 2.63 10.09 13.43
CA VAL A 264 1.95 8.94 12.87
C VAL A 264 0.48 9.28 12.66
N ILE A 265 0.01 9.10 11.43
CA ILE A 265 -1.40 9.23 11.06
C ILE A 265 -1.90 7.85 10.64
N ARG A 266 -3.00 7.43 11.25
CA ARG A 266 -3.66 6.16 10.99
C ARG A 266 -5.07 6.44 10.49
N THR A 267 -5.46 5.83 9.38
CA THR A 267 -6.87 5.83 8.95
C THR A 267 -7.38 4.42 8.72
N GLN A 268 -8.66 4.21 9.02
CA GLN A 268 -9.42 3.07 8.57
C GLN A 268 -10.61 3.60 7.76
N THR A 269 -10.59 3.35 6.46
CA THR A 269 -11.66 3.73 5.53
C THR A 269 -12.44 2.51 5.11
N ILE A 270 -13.76 2.62 5.13
CA ILE A 270 -14.69 1.59 4.66
C ILE A 270 -15.62 2.20 3.60
N PHE A 271 -15.71 1.54 2.45
CA PHE A 271 -16.77 1.74 1.48
C PHE A 271 -17.69 0.52 1.49
N GLU A 272 -18.95 0.69 1.86
CA GLU A 272 -19.94 -0.37 2.00
C GLU A 272 -21.13 -0.15 1.06
N LEU A 273 -21.62 -1.21 0.42
CA LEU A 273 -22.90 -1.16 -0.29
C LEU A 273 -24.09 -1.29 0.66
N VAL A 274 -24.95 -0.29 0.67
CA VAL A 274 -26.24 -0.34 1.36
C VAL A 274 -27.13 -1.37 0.66
N GLY A 275 -27.60 -2.37 1.39
CA GLY A 275 -28.51 -3.38 0.85
C GLY A 275 -29.89 -2.77 0.61
N HIS A 276 -30.36 -2.80 -0.64
CA HIS A 276 -31.80 -2.95 -0.87
C HIS A 276 -32.09 -4.45 -0.81
N GLY A 277 -32.50 -4.91 0.36
CA GLY A 277 -33.21 -6.19 0.48
C GLY A 277 -34.57 -6.12 -0.19
#